data_AF-B9LP65-F1
#
_entry.id   AF-B9LP65-F1
#
_cell.length_a   1.000
_cell.length_b   1.000
_cell.length_c   1.000
_cell.angle_alpha   90.00
_cell.angle_beta   90.00
_cell.angle_gamma   90.00
#
_symmetry.space_group_name_H-M   'P 1'
#
loop_
_entity.id
_entity.type
_entity.pdbx_description
1 polymer ?
#
loop_
_entity_poly.entity_id
_entity_poly.type
_entity_poly.pdbx_seq_one_letter_code
_entity_poly.pdbx_strand_id
1 'polypeptide(L)'
;MKALLLLVAGIGGLIETLVPRAVVRAWTKALYRNAGEAEPREWVYAATRAEGAVVVLAALVGLYGVATAEEDEPERVKSDRVETDRVETDRVNTND
;
A
#
# COMPACT_ATOMS: atom_id res chain seq x y z
N MET A 1 -5.34 -3.27 -4.37
CA MET A 1 -4.52 -2.07 -4.64
C MET A 1 -3.30 -1.94 -3.73
N LYS A 2 -3.43 -2.10 -2.40
CA LYS A 2 -2.30 -1.94 -1.44
C LYS A 2 -1.05 -2.76 -1.80
N ALA A 3 -1.21 -4.06 -2.12
CA ALA A 3 -0.08 -4.92 -2.52
C ALA A 3 0.67 -4.40 -3.75
N LEU A 4 -0.04 -3.92 -4.78
CA LEU A 4 0.57 -3.36 -5.99
C LEU A 4 1.39 -2.11 -5.66
N LEU A 5 0.86 -1.21 -4.81
CA LEU A 5 1.58 -0.02 -4.38
C LEU A 5 2.86 -0.37 -3.61
N LEU A 6 2.78 -1.35 -2.71
CA LEU A 6 3.93 -1.86 -1.96
C LEU A 6 4.96 -2.50 -2.88
N LEU A 7 4.52 -3.25 -3.90
CA LEU A 7 5.42 -3.86 -4.88
C LEU A 7 6.15 -2.81 -5.72
N VAL A 8 5.42 -1.79 -6.20
CA VAL A 8 6.02 -0.65 -6.93
C VAL A 8 7.02 0.09 -6.04
N ALA A 9 6.65 0.36 -4.79
CA ALA A 9 7.56 1.01 -3.83
C ALA A 9 8.81 0.17 -3.56
N GLY A 10 8.66 -1.15 -3.36
CA GLY A 10 9.78 -2.07 -3.14
C GLY A 10 10.73 -2.13 -4.33
N ILE A 11 10.20 -2.20 -5.57
CA ILE A 11 11.03 -2.18 -6.78
C ILE A 11 11.75 -0.83 -6.92
N GLY A 12 11.04 0.28 -6.70
CA GLY A 12 11.63 1.63 -6.74
C GLY A 12 12.77 1.79 -5.74
N GLY A 13 12.53 1.42 -4.47
CA GLY A 13 13.55 1.45 -3.43
C GLY A 13 14.74 0.56 -3.75
N LEU A 14 14.53 -0.63 -4.33
CA LEU A 14 15.60 -1.54 -4.70
C LEU A 14 16.50 -0.95 -5.79
N ILE A 15 15.90 -0.34 -6.80
CA ILE A 15 16.65 0.37 -7.85
C ILE A 15 17.50 1.49 -7.23
N GLU A 16 16.90 2.28 -6.34
CA GLU A 16 17.60 3.36 -5.64
C GLU A 16 18.78 2.86 -4.79
N THR A 17 18.63 1.73 -4.09
CA THR A 17 19.70 1.09 -3.31
C THR A 17 20.84 0.58 -4.18
N LEU A 18 20.53 0.01 -5.35
CA LEU A 18 21.53 -0.66 -6.19
C LEU A 18 22.29 0.30 -7.10
N VAL A 19 21.61 1.31 -7.64
CA VAL A 19 22.19 2.28 -8.57
C VAL A 19 21.99 3.73 -8.11
N PRO A 20 22.46 4.09 -6.89
CA PRO A 20 22.22 5.42 -6.30
C PRO A 20 22.81 6.55 -7.16
N ARG A 21 23.93 6.30 -7.85
CA ARG A 21 24.56 7.30 -8.73
C ARG A 21 23.69 7.67 -9.93
N ALA A 22 22.99 6.70 -10.51
CA ALA A 22 22.13 6.94 -11.66
C ALA A 22 20.86 7.70 -11.24
N VAL A 23 20.28 7.30 -10.09
CA VAL A 23 19.10 7.95 -9.52
C VAL A 23 19.41 9.40 -9.17
N VAL A 24 20.45 9.66 -8.37
CA VAL A 24 20.85 11.04 -8.01
C VAL A 24 21.07 11.88 -9.27
N ARG A 25 21.81 11.36 -10.26
CA ARG A 25 22.09 12.10 -11.50
C ARG A 25 20.82 12.42 -12.30
N ALA A 26 19.89 11.48 -12.40
CA ALA A 26 18.62 11.69 -13.09
C ALA A 26 17.79 12.79 -12.42
N TRP A 27 17.68 12.75 -11.08
CA TRP A 27 16.98 13.77 -10.30
C TRP A 27 17.69 15.12 -10.33
N THR A 28 19.02 15.15 -10.25
CA THR A 28 19.79 16.40 -10.40
C THR A 28 19.55 17.02 -11.77
N LYS A 29 19.54 16.24 -12.85
CA LYS A 29 19.24 16.74 -14.20
C LYS A 29 17.80 17.22 -14.36
N ALA A 30 16.85 16.57 -13.68
CA ALA A 30 15.44 16.95 -13.73
C ALA A 30 15.15 18.24 -12.93
N LEU A 31 15.78 18.39 -11.76
CA LEU A 31 15.48 19.47 -10.81
C LEU A 31 16.36 20.71 -10.98
N TYR A 32 17.61 20.55 -11.45
CA TYR A 32 18.56 21.65 -11.58
C TYR A 32 18.72 22.09 -13.02
N ARG A 33 18.54 23.39 -13.27
CA ARG A 33 18.79 24.01 -14.57
C ARG A 33 20.28 23.93 -14.97
N ASN A 34 21.18 24.00 -14.00
CA ASN A 34 22.64 23.89 -14.20
C ASN A 34 23.19 22.57 -13.62
N ALA A 35 22.53 21.44 -13.93
CA ALA A 35 22.91 20.14 -13.39
C ALA A 35 24.36 19.70 -13.68
N GLY A 36 25.01 20.27 -14.70
CA GLY A 36 26.42 20.00 -15.02
C GLY A 36 27.42 20.63 -14.04
N GLU A 37 26.98 21.61 -13.26
CA GLU A 37 27.79 22.29 -12.23
C GLU A 37 27.51 21.75 -10.82
N ALA A 38 26.44 20.95 -10.67
CA ALA A 38 26.06 20.37 -9.39
C ALA A 38 26.81 19.06 -9.16
N GLU A 39 27.85 19.12 -8.32
CA GLU A 39 28.66 17.95 -7.97
C GLU A 39 28.17 17.36 -6.62
N PRO A 40 27.51 16.18 -6.62
CA PRO A 40 26.98 15.60 -5.40
C PRO A 40 28.11 15.10 -4.52
N ARG A 41 28.09 15.47 -3.24
CA ARG A 41 29.04 14.95 -2.24
C ARG A 41 28.89 13.43 -2.11
N GLU A 42 29.97 12.72 -1.85
CA GLU A 42 29.96 11.24 -1.82
C GLU A 42 28.96 10.64 -0.81
N TRP A 43 28.76 11.31 0.33
CA TRP A 43 27.79 10.87 1.35
C TRP A 43 26.34 10.87 0.83
N VAL A 44 26.02 11.65 -0.21
CA VAL A 44 24.68 11.70 -0.81
C VAL A 44 24.33 10.33 -1.40
N TYR A 45 25.28 9.68 -2.06
CA TYR A 45 25.04 8.33 -2.60
C TYR A 45 24.82 7.29 -1.49
N ALA A 46 25.51 7.45 -0.36
CA ALA A 46 25.31 6.59 0.81
C ALA A 46 23.94 6.84 1.45
N ALA A 47 23.50 8.09 1.55
CA ALA A 47 22.19 8.47 2.05
C ALA A 47 21.06 7.95 1.15
N THR A 48 21.13 8.18 -0.16
CA THR A 48 20.19 7.64 -1.16
C THR A 48 20.12 6.12 -1.09
N ARG A 49 21.27 5.44 -0.92
CA ARG A 49 21.29 3.99 -0.77
C ARG A 49 20.55 3.53 0.49
N ALA A 50 20.73 4.23 1.60
CA ALA A 50 20.06 3.93 2.87
C ALA A 50 18.55 4.20 2.77
N GLU A 51 18.14 5.30 2.14
CA GLU A 51 16.74 5.63 1.88
C GLU A 51 16.05 4.54 1.07
N GLY A 52 16.63 4.16 -0.08
CA GLY A 52 16.11 3.05 -0.88
C GLY A 52 15.99 1.75 -0.09
N ALA A 53 16.97 1.46 0.79
CA ALA A 53 16.95 0.24 1.60
C ALA A 53 15.81 0.27 2.63
N VAL A 54 15.56 1.42 3.26
CA VAL A 54 14.42 1.61 4.17
C VAL A 54 13.11 1.41 3.42
N VAL A 55 12.97 1.96 2.21
CA VAL A 55 11.77 1.78 1.38
C VAL A 55 11.54 0.31 1.03
N VAL A 56 12.59 -0.42 0.64
CA VAL A 56 12.52 -1.87 0.37
C VAL A 56 12.05 -2.63 1.61
N LEU A 57 12.65 -2.38 2.76
CA LEU A 57 12.30 -3.07 4.00
C LEU A 57 10.85 -2.79 4.40
N ALA A 58 10.41 -1.53 4.33
CA ALA A 58 9.03 -1.16 4.62
C ALA A 58 8.04 -1.83 3.65
N ALA A 59 8.37 -1.90 2.36
CA ALA A 59 7.56 -2.58 1.35
C ALA A 59 7.45 -4.09 1.62
N LEU A 60 8.55 -4.75 1.99
CA LEU A 60 8.57 -6.17 2.31
C LEU A 60 7.74 -6.48 3.57
N VAL A 61 7.90 -5.69 4.64
CA VAL A 61 7.09 -5.84 5.87
C VAL A 61 5.61 -5.63 5.57
N GLY A 62 5.28 -4.60 4.78
CA GLY A 62 3.91 -4.33 4.36
C GLY A 62 3.33 -5.46 3.52
N LEU A 63 4.10 -6.01 2.57
CA LEU A 63 3.64 -7.08 1.71
C LEU A 63 3.45 -8.39 2.49
N TYR A 64 4.34 -8.69 3.43
CA TYR A 64 4.21 -9.79 4.37
C TYR A 64 2.90 -9.67 5.16
N GLY A 65 2.63 -8.50 5.75
CA GLY A 65 1.39 -8.27 6.49
C GLY A 65 0.12 -8.39 5.64
N VAL A 66 0.18 -8.00 4.36
CA VAL A 66 -0.94 -8.21 3.43
C VAL A 66 -1.14 -9.70 3.14
N ALA A 67 -0.05 -10.45 2.93
CA ALA A 67 -0.13 -11.88 2.62
C ALA A 67 -0.65 -12.71 3.80
N THR A 68 -0.26 -12.38 5.04
CA THR A 68 -0.72 -13.13 6.23
C THR A 68 -2.13 -12.74 6.68
N ALA A 69 -2.60 -11.53 6.37
CA ALA A 69 -3.94 -11.08 6.76
C ALA A 69 -5.08 -11.81 6.03
N GLU A 70 -4.81 -12.46 4.89
CA GLU A 70 -5.81 -13.27 4.18
C GLU A 70 -6.16 -14.58 4.92
N GLU A 71 -5.33 -15.02 5.87
CA GLU A 71 -5.56 -16.24 6.65
C GLU A 71 -6.50 -16.02 7.87
N ASP A 72 -6.79 -14.77 8.22
CA ASP A 72 -7.43 -14.36 9.49
C ASP A 72 -8.83 -13.72 9.34
N GLU A 73 -9.60 -13.93 8.26
CA GLU A 73 -11.02 -13.50 8.25
C GLU A 73 -11.93 -14.55 8.94
N PRO A 74 -12.33 -14.39 10.22
CA PRO A 74 -13.55 -15.02 10.70
C PRO A 74 -14.71 -14.38 9.95
N GLU A 75 -15.47 -15.25 9.28
CA GLU A 75 -16.80 -15.05 8.71
C GLU A 75 -17.46 -13.76 9.24
N ARG A 76 -17.47 -12.70 8.41
CA ARG A 76 -18.39 -11.59 8.61
C ARG A 76 -19.79 -12.15 8.54
N VAL A 77 -20.35 -12.47 9.71
CA VAL A 77 -21.78 -12.68 9.90
C VAL A 77 -22.44 -11.43 9.37
N LYS A 78 -22.93 -11.50 8.14
CA LYS A 78 -24.00 -10.64 7.68
C LYS A 78 -25.17 -10.96 8.59
N SER A 79 -25.27 -10.22 9.69
CA SER A 79 -26.52 -10.09 10.41
C SER A 79 -27.44 -9.34 9.46
N ASP A 80 -28.03 -10.10 8.54
CA ASP A 80 -29.21 -9.70 7.83
C ASP A 80 -30.22 -9.39 8.92
N ARG A 81 -30.43 -8.09 9.03
CA ARG A 81 -31.45 -7.42 9.80
C ARG A 81 -32.75 -8.22 9.69
N VAL A 82 -33.04 -9.00 10.73
CA VAL A 82 -34.38 -9.56 10.95
C VAL A 82 -35.27 -8.37 11.28
N GLU A 83 -35.79 -7.72 10.25
CA GLU A 83 -36.83 -6.71 10.38
C GLU A 83 -38.09 -7.22 9.66
N THR A 84 -39.12 -7.36 10.49
CA THR A 84 -40.54 -7.52 10.17
C THR A 84 -41.00 -8.83 9.55
N ASP A 85 -41.32 -9.78 10.44
CA ASP A 85 -42.54 -10.56 10.25
C ASP A 85 -43.24 -10.76 11.61
N ARG A 86 -44.21 -9.88 11.90
CA ARG A 86 -45.25 -10.07 12.93
C ARG A 86 -46.29 -8.94 12.89
N VAL A 87 -46.99 -8.80 11.76
CA VAL A 87 -48.34 -8.23 11.74
C VAL A 87 -49.15 -8.93 10.66
N GLU A 88 -49.55 -10.19 10.87
CA GLU A 88 -50.75 -10.72 10.21
C GLU A 88 -51.26 -12.01 10.89
N THR A 89 -52.12 -11.85 11.90
CA THR A 89 -53.21 -12.77 12.27
C THR A 89 -54.20 -11.90 13.04
N ASP A 90 -55.50 -11.84 12.80
CA ASP A 90 -56.40 -12.68 12.02
C ASP A 90 -57.62 -11.81 11.72
N ARG A 91 -57.89 -11.53 10.44
CA ARG A 91 -59.23 -11.12 9.98
C ARG A 91 -59.71 -12.27 9.10
N VAL A 92 -60.81 -12.92 9.50
CA VAL A 92 -61.77 -13.80 8.76
C VAL A 92 -62.26 -14.85 9.78
N ASN A 93 -63.44 -14.76 10.40
CA ASN A 93 -64.83 -14.89 9.91
C ASN A 93 -65.75 -14.27 11.00
N THR A 94 -66.76 -13.40 10.79
CA THR A 94 -67.99 -13.41 9.94
C THR A 94 -68.90 -14.63 10.13
N ASN A 95 -70.07 -14.36 10.75
CA ASN A 95 -71.39 -15.02 10.69
C ASN A 95 -71.46 -16.51 11.08
N ASP A 96 -72.43 -17.03 11.82
CA ASP A 96 -73.81 -16.67 12.20
C ASP A 96 -74.10 -17.12 13.65
#